data_AF-A0A2W6YPT2-F1
#
_entry.id   AF-A0A2W6YPT2-F1
#
_cell.length_a   1.000
_cell.length_b   1.000
_cell.length_c   1.000
_cell.angle_alpha   90.00
_cell.angle_beta   90.00
_cell.angle_gamma   90.00
#
_symmetry.space_group_name_H-M   'P 1'
#
loop_
_entity.id
_entity.type
_entity.pdbx_description
1 polymer ?
#
loop_
_entity_poly.entity_id
_entity_poly.type
_entity_poly.pdbx_seq_one_letter_code
_entity_poly.pdbx_strand_id
1 'polypeptide(L)'
;MKLNGFSVTIAEGKETSDGYVQMKHGTQYTILLQNESNRRCDAEVYLDDQQVGIWRINPFTTARIERPVHDHGRFTFYQVGTSEAIQAGISRNSSNGLVRVLFKPERQQISVESAKMSRAAMAGGTGLSGHSDQEFTTVAALDYSPQEFVTINLRLISVADEPRPLFASTPVPPPVGEVTEPKPQPPRKAMTWTVLNMVILNGKTYALFGSDASTNPYHGDTDTNAVLPLLGIKKMGLPTPAGLYGATRTNGGAMRGTWSGGKAIVVPDVQGNSLTSQEIADLQCRLQGLKVLGEDGFRMAEFHDGDRSAGIAGWDFWADASAIETLQISGQRYWVSINDQSANPWG
;
A
#
# COMPACT_ATOMS: atom_id res chain seq x y z
N MET A 1 -4.85 18.76 1.33
CA MET A 1 -3.48 18.37 0.91
C MET A 1 -3.31 18.63 -0.58
N LYS A 2 -2.08 18.97 -1.03
CA LYS A 2 -1.78 19.31 -2.43
C LYS A 2 -0.49 18.62 -2.90
N LEU A 3 -0.49 18.06 -4.11
CA LEU A 3 0.65 17.39 -4.74
C LEU A 3 0.57 17.52 -6.27
N ASN A 4 1.69 17.85 -6.94
CA ASN A 4 1.83 17.87 -8.41
C ASN A 4 0.71 18.61 -9.18
N GLY A 5 0.21 19.73 -8.64
CA GLY A 5 -0.86 20.52 -9.26
C GLY A 5 -2.29 20.02 -8.99
N PHE A 6 -2.46 18.97 -8.18
CA PHE A 6 -3.77 18.50 -7.73
C PHE A 6 -3.93 18.73 -6.23
N SER A 7 -5.16 18.95 -5.76
CA SER A 7 -5.46 19.04 -4.33
C SER A 7 -6.73 18.31 -3.93
N VAL A 8 -6.74 17.80 -2.70
CA VAL A 8 -7.90 17.20 -2.02
C VAL A 8 -8.10 17.93 -0.72
N THR A 9 -9.29 18.45 -0.48
CA THR A 9 -9.64 19.15 0.77
C THR A 9 -11.02 18.68 1.24
N ILE A 10 -11.19 18.49 2.54
CA ILE A 10 -12.49 18.18 3.16
C ILE A 10 -13.02 19.48 3.75
N ALA A 11 -14.11 20.03 3.19
CA ALA A 11 -14.48 21.43 3.43
C ALA A 11 -14.94 21.72 4.87
N GLU A 12 -15.52 20.73 5.54
CA GLU A 12 -16.11 20.79 6.89
C GLU A 12 -15.16 20.19 7.96
N GLY A 13 -13.96 19.77 7.55
CA GLY A 13 -12.93 19.19 8.42
C GLY A 13 -11.69 20.09 8.54
N LYS A 14 -11.04 20.06 9.70
CA LYS A 14 -9.80 20.82 9.94
C LYS A 14 -8.60 19.95 9.58
N GLU A 15 -8.02 20.20 8.41
CA GLU A 15 -6.78 19.54 7.98
C GLU A 15 -5.60 19.92 8.89
N THR A 16 -4.70 18.98 9.11
CA THR A 16 -3.46 19.10 9.89
C THR A 16 -2.24 19.05 8.97
N SER A 17 -1.07 19.48 9.45
CA SER A 17 0.19 19.42 8.70
C SER A 17 0.55 18.03 8.18
N ASP A 18 -0.04 17.00 8.80
CA ASP A 18 0.42 15.61 8.69
C ASP A 18 -0.54 14.77 7.82
N GLY A 19 -1.61 15.38 7.26
CA GLY A 19 -2.58 14.69 6.40
C GLY A 19 -3.78 14.07 7.13
N TYR A 20 -3.89 14.23 8.46
CA TYR A 20 -5.15 13.99 9.15
C TYR A 20 -6.13 15.15 8.95
N VAL A 21 -7.43 14.84 8.92
CA VAL A 21 -8.53 15.80 8.90
C VAL A 21 -9.37 15.59 10.16
N GLN A 22 -9.36 16.58 11.05
CA GLN A 22 -10.14 16.56 12.29
C GLN A 22 -11.62 16.88 12.02
N MET A 23 -12.52 16.01 12.46
CA MET A 23 -13.98 16.12 12.27
C MET A 23 -14.73 15.74 13.54
N LYS A 24 -15.98 16.22 13.67
CA LYS A 24 -16.91 15.77 14.73
C LYS A 24 -17.71 14.57 14.23
N HIS A 25 -18.02 13.62 15.13
CA HIS A 25 -18.98 12.55 14.82
C HIS A 25 -20.29 13.14 14.25
N GLY A 26 -20.85 12.48 13.24
CA GLY A 26 -22.11 12.88 12.58
C GLY A 26 -21.96 14.00 11.54
N THR A 27 -20.74 14.48 11.28
CA THR A 27 -20.51 15.57 10.30
C THR A 27 -20.67 15.05 8.88
N GLN A 28 -21.68 15.55 8.16
CA GLN A 28 -21.75 15.42 6.69
C GLN A 28 -20.68 16.30 6.03
N TYR A 29 -20.05 15.82 4.95
CA TYR A 29 -18.90 16.51 4.35
C TYR A 29 -18.83 16.50 2.82
N THR A 30 -18.15 17.52 2.31
CA THR A 30 -17.83 17.76 0.91
C THR A 30 -16.34 17.50 0.67
N ILE A 31 -16.03 16.63 -0.28
CA ILE A 31 -14.68 16.47 -0.83
C ILE A 31 -14.51 17.47 -1.98
N LEU A 32 -13.54 18.37 -1.84
CA LEU A 32 -13.11 19.29 -2.88
C LEU A 32 -11.93 18.67 -3.63
N LEU A 33 -12.08 18.49 -4.93
CA LEU A 33 -11.03 17.94 -5.81
C LEU A 33 -10.59 19.02 -6.78
N GLN A 34 -9.37 19.53 -6.62
CA GLN A 34 -8.84 20.63 -7.42
C GLN A 34 -7.86 20.12 -8.46
N ASN A 35 -7.97 20.63 -9.68
CA ASN A 35 -7.00 20.46 -10.76
C ASN A 35 -6.45 21.84 -11.13
N GLU A 36 -5.19 22.12 -10.81
CA GLU A 36 -4.47 23.34 -11.22
C GLU A 36 -3.63 23.14 -12.48
N SER A 37 -3.71 21.98 -13.14
CA SER A 37 -3.03 21.73 -14.41
C SER A 37 -3.81 22.32 -15.59
N ASN A 38 -3.13 22.48 -16.73
CA ASN A 38 -3.72 22.89 -18.00
C ASN A 38 -4.43 21.75 -18.76
N ARG A 39 -4.54 20.55 -18.17
CA ARG A 39 -5.14 19.34 -18.77
C ARG A 39 -6.38 18.92 -17.99
N ARG A 40 -7.26 18.12 -18.61
CA ARG A 40 -8.30 17.43 -17.84
C ARG A 40 -7.65 16.32 -17.00
N CYS A 41 -8.31 15.92 -15.92
CA CYS A 41 -7.99 14.67 -15.24
C CYS A 41 -9.28 13.95 -14.84
N ASP A 42 -9.23 12.63 -14.77
CA ASP A 42 -10.24 11.85 -14.07
C ASP A 42 -9.70 11.50 -12.68
N ALA A 43 -10.46 11.83 -11.64
CA ALA A 43 -10.11 11.59 -10.25
C ALA A 43 -10.95 10.44 -9.69
N GLU A 44 -10.29 9.34 -9.34
CA GLU A 44 -10.92 8.18 -8.72
C GLU A 44 -10.85 8.33 -7.19
N VAL A 45 -12.00 8.51 -6.54
CA VAL A 45 -12.07 8.70 -5.08
C VAL A 45 -12.44 7.39 -4.40
N TYR A 46 -11.69 7.09 -3.35
CA TYR A 46 -11.91 5.96 -2.47
C TYR A 46 -12.13 6.44 -1.03
N LEU A 47 -13.15 5.90 -0.37
CA LEU A 47 -13.45 6.08 1.06
C LEU A 47 -13.44 4.70 1.73
N ASP A 48 -12.71 4.55 2.83
CA ASP A 48 -12.47 3.28 3.52
C ASP A 48 -12.12 2.13 2.54
N ASP A 49 -11.29 2.46 1.53
CA ASP A 49 -10.93 1.66 0.36
C ASP A 49 -12.06 1.26 -0.64
N GLN A 50 -13.34 1.58 -0.40
CA GLN A 50 -14.38 1.56 -1.45
C GLN A 50 -14.14 2.66 -2.48
N GLN A 51 -14.16 2.35 -3.78
CA GLN A 51 -14.34 3.36 -4.82
C GLN A 51 -15.77 3.95 -4.77
N VAL A 52 -15.90 5.23 -4.40
CA VAL A 52 -17.21 5.93 -4.36
C VAL A 52 -17.56 6.59 -5.69
N GLY A 53 -16.57 6.78 -6.57
CA GLY A 53 -16.80 7.17 -7.96
C GLY A 53 -15.54 7.64 -8.69
N ILE A 54 -15.79 8.14 -9.91
CA ILE A 54 -14.78 8.73 -10.79
C ILE A 54 -15.36 10.04 -11.32
N TRP A 55 -14.66 11.16 -11.13
CA TRP A 55 -15.12 12.47 -11.57
C TRP A 55 -14.10 13.13 -12.49
N ARG A 56 -14.59 13.68 -13.61
CA ARG A 56 -13.78 14.50 -14.50
C ARG A 56 -13.63 15.91 -13.93
N ILE A 57 -12.40 16.38 -13.87
CA ILE A 57 -12.06 17.74 -13.42
C ILE A 57 -11.36 18.45 -14.58
N ASN A 58 -11.91 19.59 -14.98
CA ASN A 58 -11.38 20.39 -16.09
C ASN A 58 -10.11 21.16 -15.66
N PRO A 59 -9.31 21.66 -16.62
CA PRO A 59 -8.17 22.52 -16.33
C PRO A 59 -8.55 23.69 -15.41
N PHE A 60 -7.75 23.93 -14.37
CA PHE A 60 -7.93 25.04 -13.42
C PHE A 60 -9.31 25.06 -12.69
N THR A 61 -10.00 23.92 -12.55
CA THR A 61 -11.29 23.85 -11.83
C THR A 61 -11.24 23.02 -10.54
N THR A 62 -12.27 23.20 -9.70
CA THR A 62 -12.50 22.39 -8.48
C THR A 62 -13.85 21.69 -8.60
N ALA A 63 -13.88 20.36 -8.50
CA ALA A 63 -15.11 19.59 -8.34
C ALA A 63 -15.51 19.53 -6.85
N ARG A 64 -16.82 19.60 -6.57
CA ARG A 64 -17.40 19.49 -5.21
C ARG A 64 -18.21 18.21 -5.11
N ILE A 65 -17.74 17.22 -4.36
CA ILE A 65 -18.35 15.90 -4.25
C ILE A 65 -18.89 15.71 -2.84
N GLU A 66 -20.19 15.43 -2.69
CA GLU A 66 -20.80 15.18 -1.38
C GLU A 66 -21.47 13.80 -1.24
N ARG A 67 -21.52 13.01 -2.33
CA ARG A 67 -22.13 11.67 -2.38
C ARG A 67 -21.40 10.76 -3.37
N PRO A 68 -21.53 9.42 -3.29
CA PRO A 68 -21.08 8.51 -4.34
C PRO A 68 -21.81 8.75 -5.66
N VAL A 69 -21.20 8.38 -6.79
CA VAL A 69 -21.89 8.48 -8.10
C VAL A 69 -23.15 7.59 -8.22
N HIS A 70 -23.28 6.60 -7.34
CA HIS A 70 -24.27 5.53 -7.40
C HIS A 70 -25.26 5.51 -6.22
N ASP A 71 -25.21 6.49 -5.31
CA ASP A 71 -26.12 6.59 -4.16
C ASP A 71 -26.45 8.05 -3.82
N HIS A 72 -27.64 8.30 -3.26
CA HIS A 72 -28.15 9.64 -2.93
C HIS A 72 -27.80 10.12 -1.51
N GLY A 73 -27.33 9.24 -0.63
CA GLY A 73 -26.85 9.59 0.70
C GLY A 73 -25.57 10.42 0.65
N ARG A 74 -25.46 11.44 1.51
CA ARG A 74 -24.26 12.27 1.63
C ARG A 74 -23.19 11.52 2.43
N PHE A 75 -21.92 11.82 2.14
CA PHE A 75 -20.80 11.33 2.94
C PHE A 75 -20.92 11.86 4.36
N THR A 76 -20.89 10.96 5.35
CA THR A 76 -21.04 11.31 6.78
C THR A 76 -19.96 10.64 7.61
N PHE A 77 -19.22 11.42 8.39
CA PHE A 77 -18.17 10.88 9.26
C PHE A 77 -18.75 10.37 10.58
N TYR A 78 -18.67 9.05 10.81
CA TYR A 78 -19.06 8.42 12.06
C TYR A 78 -17.83 7.92 12.82
N GLN A 79 -17.69 8.35 14.08
CA GLN A 79 -16.66 7.85 14.99
C GLN A 79 -16.89 6.36 15.31
N VAL A 80 -15.90 5.52 15.01
CA VAL A 80 -15.94 4.07 15.22
C VAL A 80 -16.27 3.72 16.67
N GLY A 81 -17.24 2.81 16.89
CA GLY A 81 -17.69 2.37 18.21
C GLY A 81 -18.94 3.10 18.74
N THR A 82 -19.45 4.10 18.02
CA THR A 82 -20.76 4.72 18.31
C THR A 82 -21.93 3.88 17.78
N SER A 83 -23.13 4.11 18.33
CA SER A 83 -24.38 3.45 17.91
C SER A 83 -24.68 3.63 16.43
N GLU A 84 -24.37 4.80 15.89
CA GLU A 84 -24.61 5.21 14.52
C GLU A 84 -23.57 4.59 13.58
N ALA A 85 -22.31 4.49 14.01
CA ALA A 85 -21.29 3.74 13.29
C ALA A 85 -21.66 2.25 13.16
N ILE A 86 -22.14 1.63 14.24
CA ILE A 86 -22.59 0.23 14.25
C ILE A 86 -23.79 0.03 13.32
N GLN A 87 -24.78 0.94 13.34
CA GLN A 87 -25.92 0.92 12.42
C GLN A 87 -25.51 1.11 10.94
N ALA A 88 -24.47 1.92 10.68
CA ALA A 88 -23.88 2.09 9.36
C ALA A 88 -22.94 0.95 8.93
N GLY A 89 -22.80 -0.13 9.73
CA GLY A 89 -21.92 -1.27 9.45
C GLY A 89 -20.42 -1.01 9.69
N ILE A 90 -20.07 0.15 10.26
CA ILE A 90 -18.69 0.63 10.42
C ILE A 90 -18.06 -0.03 11.66
N SER A 91 -17.40 -1.16 11.42
CA SER A 91 -16.52 -1.84 12.38
C SER A 91 -15.05 -1.42 12.19
N ARG A 92 -14.25 -1.52 13.27
CA ARG A 92 -12.86 -1.04 13.30
C ARG A 92 -11.97 -1.85 12.35
N ASN A 93 -11.37 -1.18 11.36
CA ASN A 93 -10.40 -1.73 10.42
C ASN A 93 -9.30 -0.69 10.09
N SER A 94 -8.28 -1.08 9.33
CA SER A 94 -7.14 -0.23 8.95
C SER A 94 -7.48 0.85 7.91
N SER A 95 -8.56 0.66 7.15
CA SER A 95 -9.03 1.60 6.12
C SER A 95 -9.92 2.72 6.67
N ASN A 96 -10.47 2.61 7.89
CA ASN A 96 -11.42 3.61 8.41
C ASN A 96 -10.91 5.06 8.38
N GLY A 97 -11.73 5.93 7.79
CA GLY A 97 -11.44 7.35 7.58
C GLY A 97 -10.46 7.62 6.45
N LEU A 98 -9.96 6.62 5.71
CA LEU A 98 -9.03 6.83 4.60
C LEU A 98 -9.75 7.42 3.40
N VAL A 99 -9.43 8.68 3.07
CA VAL A 99 -9.81 9.32 1.81
C VAL A 99 -8.61 9.24 0.88
N ARG A 100 -8.68 8.39 -0.14
CA ARG A 100 -7.63 8.20 -1.15
C ARG A 100 -8.13 8.65 -2.51
N VAL A 101 -7.46 9.60 -3.13
CA VAL A 101 -7.79 10.08 -4.48
C VAL A 101 -6.63 9.82 -5.43
N LEU A 102 -6.92 9.11 -6.51
CA LEU A 102 -5.99 8.88 -7.62
C LEU A 102 -6.37 9.79 -8.79
N PHE A 103 -5.57 10.82 -9.02
CA PHE A 103 -5.71 11.71 -10.18
C PHE A 103 -4.99 11.12 -11.39
N LYS A 104 -5.75 10.94 -12.48
CA LYS A 104 -5.27 10.44 -13.77
C LYS A 104 -5.32 11.59 -14.79
N PRO A 105 -4.23 12.37 -14.96
CA PRO A 105 -4.19 13.42 -15.96
C PRO A 105 -4.30 12.85 -17.38
N GLU A 106 -4.91 13.66 -18.24
CA GLU A 106 -4.95 13.43 -19.67
C GLU A 106 -3.53 13.36 -20.25
N ARG A 107 -3.29 12.47 -21.22
CA ARG A 107 -2.07 12.49 -22.02
C ARG A 107 -2.03 13.78 -22.81
N GLN A 108 -0.88 14.45 -22.86
CA GLN A 108 -0.71 15.63 -23.70
C GLN A 108 -0.68 15.21 -25.18
N GLN A 109 -1.85 15.12 -25.80
CA GLN A 109 -1.97 14.81 -27.22
C GLN A 109 -1.53 16.01 -28.07
N ILE A 110 -0.51 15.79 -28.91
CA ILE A 110 -0.35 16.57 -30.13
C ILE A 110 -1.52 16.18 -31.04
N SER A 111 -2.33 17.15 -31.44
CA SER A 111 -3.74 16.94 -31.80
C SER A 111 -3.98 16.19 -33.12
N VAL A 112 -4.67 15.03 -33.04
CA VAL A 112 -5.53 14.45 -34.08
C VAL A 112 -6.74 13.81 -33.39
N GLU A 113 -7.89 13.68 -34.07
CA GLU A 113 -9.21 13.60 -33.41
C GLU A 113 -9.80 12.19 -33.10
N SER A 114 -10.62 12.14 -32.03
CA SER A 114 -11.94 11.46 -31.93
C SER A 114 -12.14 10.00 -31.38
N ALA A 115 -12.78 9.95 -30.19
CA ALA A 115 -14.11 9.34 -29.91
C ALA A 115 -14.35 7.89 -29.32
N LYS A 116 -15.07 7.88 -28.17
CA LYS A 116 -16.14 6.95 -27.67
C LYS A 116 -15.83 5.75 -26.72
N MET A 117 -16.92 5.15 -26.19
CA MET A 117 -17.10 4.42 -24.89
C MET A 117 -17.32 2.89 -25.05
N SER A 118 -17.31 1.99 -24.03
CA SER A 118 -18.04 2.02 -22.73
C SER A 118 -17.59 1.01 -21.62
N ARG A 119 -18.51 0.55 -20.73
CA ARG A 119 -18.33 0.05 -19.32
C ARG A 119 -18.15 -1.49 -19.16
N ALA A 120 -17.95 -2.14 -17.99
CA ALA A 120 -18.02 -1.81 -16.53
C ALA A 120 -16.91 -2.61 -15.73
N ALA A 121 -16.85 -2.91 -14.41
CA ALA A 121 -17.53 -2.74 -13.08
C ALA A 121 -16.53 -3.29 -11.99
N MET A 122 -16.63 -3.34 -10.64
CA MET A 122 -17.41 -2.85 -9.44
C MET A 122 -16.55 -3.27 -8.19
N ALA A 123 -16.72 -2.93 -6.89
CA ALA A 123 -17.62 -2.07 -6.08
C ALA A 123 -16.73 -1.27 -5.06
N GLY A 124 -16.85 -1.19 -3.71
CA GLY A 124 -17.76 -1.62 -2.62
C GLY A 124 -16.95 -1.79 -1.31
N GLY A 125 -17.32 -1.38 -0.08
CA GLY A 125 -18.46 -0.60 0.46
C GLY A 125 -18.06 0.36 1.63
N THR A 126 -18.82 1.42 1.89
CA THR A 126 -18.68 2.52 2.89
C THR A 126 -20.10 2.98 3.32
N GLY A 127 -20.27 3.63 4.48
CA GLY A 127 -21.58 4.09 5.00
C GLY A 127 -22.08 5.47 4.49
N LEU A 128 -23.41 5.67 4.49
CA LEU A 128 -24.12 6.78 3.80
C LEU A 128 -25.34 7.29 4.59
N SER A 129 -25.65 8.60 4.57
CA SER A 129 -26.91 9.12 5.15
C SER A 129 -27.34 10.50 4.60
N GLY A 130 -28.63 10.82 4.71
CA GLY A 130 -29.22 12.06 4.18
C GLY A 130 -29.68 11.94 2.71
N HIS A 131 -29.81 13.08 2.03
CA HIS A 131 -30.18 13.16 0.60
C HIS A 131 -29.36 14.26 -0.09
N SER A 132 -29.12 14.13 -1.39
CA SER A 132 -28.44 15.14 -2.21
C SER A 132 -28.89 15.07 -3.67
N ASP A 133 -29.21 16.24 -4.21
CA ASP A 133 -29.74 16.48 -5.55
C ASP A 133 -28.66 16.68 -6.62
N GLN A 134 -27.38 16.36 -6.33
CA GLN A 134 -26.32 16.46 -7.35
C GLN A 134 -26.63 15.57 -8.57
N GLU A 135 -26.60 16.12 -9.78
CA GLU A 135 -26.69 15.35 -11.03
C GLU A 135 -25.30 14.97 -11.56
N PHE A 136 -25.17 13.74 -12.09
CA PHE A 136 -23.93 13.25 -12.71
C PHE A 136 -24.21 12.73 -14.12
N THR A 137 -23.47 13.25 -15.11
CA THR A 137 -23.50 12.75 -16.49
C THR A 137 -22.32 11.81 -16.75
N THR A 138 -22.54 10.74 -17.52
CA THR A 138 -21.47 9.78 -17.85
C THR A 138 -20.72 10.24 -19.10
N VAL A 139 -19.39 10.30 -19.02
CA VAL A 139 -18.49 10.72 -20.11
C VAL A 139 -17.52 9.61 -20.52
N ALA A 140 -16.93 9.73 -21.71
CA ALA A 140 -15.87 8.82 -22.18
C ALA A 140 -14.58 9.01 -21.40
N ALA A 141 -13.88 7.93 -21.05
CA ALA A 141 -12.56 7.99 -20.39
C ALA A 141 -11.54 8.80 -21.22
N LEU A 142 -10.54 9.37 -20.56
CA LEU A 142 -9.44 10.08 -21.22
C LEU A 142 -8.37 9.08 -21.72
N ASP A 143 -7.58 9.50 -22.71
CA ASP A 143 -6.22 8.94 -22.88
C ASP A 143 -5.37 9.46 -21.71
N TYR A 144 -4.61 8.58 -21.06
CA TYR A 144 -3.95 8.85 -19.79
C TYR A 144 -2.43 8.88 -19.93
N SER A 145 -1.77 9.56 -18.99
CA SER A 145 -0.32 9.52 -18.79
C SER A 145 0.01 8.80 -17.47
N PRO A 146 0.24 7.46 -17.48
CA PRO A 146 0.41 6.67 -16.25
C PRO A 146 1.60 7.08 -15.38
N GLN A 147 2.66 7.61 -15.99
CA GLN A 147 3.86 8.13 -15.32
C GLN A 147 3.58 9.41 -14.52
N GLU A 148 2.45 10.07 -14.77
CA GLU A 148 2.04 11.32 -14.12
C GLU A 148 0.85 11.11 -13.16
N PHE A 149 0.58 9.87 -12.76
CA PHE A 149 -0.49 9.56 -11.80
C PHE A 149 -0.13 10.06 -10.40
N VAL A 150 -1.08 10.72 -9.74
CA VAL A 150 -0.89 11.36 -8.43
C VAL A 150 -1.90 10.78 -7.44
N THR A 151 -1.40 10.10 -6.41
CA THR A 151 -2.23 9.64 -5.29
C THR A 151 -2.10 10.61 -4.12
N ILE A 152 -3.22 11.18 -3.68
CA ILE A 152 -3.31 11.98 -2.45
C ILE A 152 -4.12 11.19 -1.43
N ASN A 153 -3.56 11.03 -0.23
CA ASN A 153 -4.18 10.32 0.90
C ASN A 153 -4.42 11.30 2.05
N LEU A 154 -5.62 11.26 2.63
CA LEU A 154 -5.99 11.94 3.87
C LEU A 154 -6.64 10.93 4.83
N ARG A 155 -6.58 11.16 6.14
CA ARG A 155 -7.34 10.35 7.11
C ARG A 155 -8.24 11.18 8.01
N LEU A 156 -9.55 10.94 7.97
CA LEU A 156 -10.54 11.54 8.84
C LEU A 156 -10.40 10.99 10.27
N ILE A 157 -10.37 11.87 11.28
CA ILE A 157 -10.24 11.50 12.70
C ILE A 157 -11.20 12.29 13.58
N SER A 158 -11.70 11.65 14.64
CA SER A 158 -12.49 12.30 15.69
C SER A 158 -11.60 13.14 16.60
N VAL A 159 -12.05 14.35 16.97
CA VAL A 159 -11.31 15.21 17.90
C VAL A 159 -11.53 14.78 19.35
N ALA A 160 -10.43 14.60 20.08
CA ALA A 160 -10.35 14.63 21.53
C ALA A 160 -9.21 15.59 21.92
N ASP A 161 -9.32 16.26 23.07
CA ASP A 161 -8.41 17.35 23.46
C ASP A 161 -7.04 16.87 24.01
N GLU A 162 -6.10 17.83 24.02
CA GLU A 162 -4.72 17.86 24.57
C GLU A 162 -3.57 18.00 23.53
N PRO A 163 -2.43 18.66 23.88
CA PRO A 163 -1.59 19.37 22.89
C PRO A 163 -0.33 18.64 22.36
N ARG A 164 0.25 19.25 21.32
CA ARG A 164 1.37 18.78 20.47
C ARG A 164 2.76 19.28 20.96
N PRO A 165 3.84 18.53 20.68
CA PRO A 165 5.08 19.15 20.15
C PRO A 165 5.53 18.59 18.77
N LEU A 166 6.49 19.28 18.17
CA LEU A 166 6.84 19.27 16.73
C LEU A 166 7.77 18.13 16.31
N PHE A 167 7.63 17.63 15.07
CA PHE A 167 8.69 17.45 14.05
C PHE A 167 8.04 17.28 12.65
N ALA A 168 8.83 17.27 11.56
CA ALA A 168 8.29 17.50 10.20
C ALA A 168 8.77 16.53 9.10
N SER A 169 7.84 15.73 8.55
CA SER A 169 7.71 15.31 7.14
C SER A 169 6.50 14.36 7.02
N THR A 170 5.94 14.15 5.82
CA THR A 170 4.68 13.40 5.65
C THR A 170 4.80 12.10 4.83
N PRO A 171 5.15 10.97 5.46
CA PRO A 171 4.69 9.65 5.06
C PRO A 171 3.17 9.48 5.28
N VAL A 172 2.60 8.33 4.90
CA VAL A 172 1.20 7.99 5.23
C VAL A 172 1.03 7.87 6.74
N PRO A 173 0.10 8.59 7.40
CA PRO A 173 -0.01 8.58 8.85
C PRO A 173 -0.59 7.28 9.43
N PRO A 174 -0.11 6.84 10.61
CA PRO A 174 -0.63 5.65 11.28
C PRO A 174 -2.07 5.83 11.80
N PRO A 175 -2.81 4.74 12.06
CA PRO A 175 -4.09 4.79 12.74
C PRO A 175 -3.95 5.36 14.16
N VAL A 176 -4.87 6.23 14.59
CA VAL A 176 -4.85 6.81 15.94
C VAL A 176 -5.46 5.85 16.95
N GLY A 177 -4.61 4.98 17.50
CA GLY A 177 -4.69 4.47 18.86
C GLY A 177 -3.44 4.94 19.62
N GLU A 178 -3.44 4.89 20.95
CA GLU A 178 -2.39 5.47 21.79
C GLU A 178 -0.96 5.11 21.33
N VAL A 179 -0.27 6.08 20.72
CA VAL A 179 1.18 6.06 20.65
C VAL A 179 1.71 6.56 22.00
N THR A 180 1.62 5.68 23.01
CA THR A 180 2.87 5.40 23.72
C THR A 180 3.87 4.97 22.65
N GLU A 181 5.05 5.59 22.58
CA GLU A 181 6.10 5.13 21.67
C GLU A 181 6.17 3.60 21.75
N PRO A 182 6.15 2.86 20.61
CA PRO A 182 6.14 1.41 20.64
C PRO A 182 7.44 0.96 21.30
N LYS A 183 7.36 0.66 22.61
CA LYS A 183 8.54 0.46 23.44
C LYS A 183 9.43 -0.56 22.75
N PRO A 184 10.69 -0.21 22.39
CA PRO A 184 11.55 -1.08 21.61
C PRO A 184 11.52 -2.47 22.20
N GLN A 185 11.03 -3.43 21.41
CA GLN A 185 10.78 -4.77 21.91
C GLN A 185 12.10 -5.33 22.48
N PRO A 186 12.05 -6.05 23.62
CA PRO A 186 13.26 -6.46 24.33
C PRO A 186 14.23 -7.16 23.35
N PRO A 187 15.54 -6.80 23.37
CA PRO A 187 16.49 -7.29 22.39
C PRO A 187 16.40 -8.80 22.18
N ARG A 188 16.03 -9.18 20.95
CA ARG A 188 15.88 -10.57 20.53
C ARG A 188 16.65 -10.78 19.22
N LYS A 189 16.78 -12.03 18.81
CA LYS A 189 17.18 -12.35 17.44
C LYS A 189 15.95 -12.61 16.57
N ALA A 190 16.06 -12.21 15.31
CA ALA A 190 15.12 -12.55 14.26
C ALA A 190 15.87 -13.12 13.05
N MET A 191 15.14 -13.84 12.19
CA MET A 191 15.66 -14.44 10.98
C MET A 191 15.96 -13.36 9.94
N THR A 192 17.10 -13.49 9.27
CA THR A 192 17.38 -12.75 8.04
C THR A 192 17.84 -13.68 6.92
N TRP A 193 17.66 -13.23 5.67
CA TRP A 193 18.08 -13.92 4.46
C TRP A 193 19.09 -13.07 3.68
N THR A 194 19.74 -13.66 2.68
CA THR A 194 20.59 -12.95 1.71
C THR A 194 20.20 -13.30 0.27
N VAL A 195 20.84 -12.68 -0.72
CA VAL A 195 20.76 -13.11 -2.13
C VAL A 195 21.80 -14.20 -2.36
N LEU A 196 21.33 -15.42 -2.60
CA LEU A 196 22.16 -16.61 -2.84
C LEU A 196 22.64 -16.69 -4.29
N ASN A 197 21.83 -16.19 -5.24
CA ASN A 197 22.13 -16.22 -6.67
C ASN A 197 21.31 -15.14 -7.42
N MET A 198 21.79 -14.71 -8.58
CA MET A 198 21.11 -13.73 -9.44
C MET A 198 21.32 -14.12 -10.91
N VAL A 199 20.26 -14.02 -11.73
CA VAL A 199 20.34 -14.23 -13.18
C VAL A 199 19.62 -13.10 -13.92
N ILE A 200 20.15 -12.70 -15.06
CA ILE A 200 19.49 -11.74 -15.97
C ILE A 200 18.95 -12.52 -17.16
N LEU A 201 17.64 -12.52 -17.33
CA LEU A 201 16.93 -13.23 -18.42
C LEU A 201 16.08 -12.21 -19.18
N ASN A 202 16.30 -12.09 -20.49
CA ASN A 202 15.59 -11.14 -21.37
C ASN A 202 15.58 -9.68 -20.85
N GLY A 203 16.69 -9.23 -20.25
CA GLY A 203 16.84 -7.88 -19.69
C GLY A 203 16.16 -7.66 -18.33
N LYS A 204 15.59 -8.71 -17.72
CA LYS A 204 15.03 -8.69 -16.36
C LYS A 204 15.95 -9.39 -15.37
N THR A 205 16.02 -8.84 -14.15
CA THR A 205 16.79 -9.41 -13.04
C THR A 205 15.91 -10.35 -12.22
N TYR A 206 16.37 -11.57 -12.02
CA TYR A 206 15.75 -12.54 -11.12
C TYR A 206 16.76 -12.92 -10.04
N ALA A 207 16.29 -13.04 -8.80
CA ALA A 207 17.15 -13.32 -7.65
C ALA A 207 16.58 -14.43 -6.77
N LEU A 208 17.49 -15.26 -6.26
CA LEU A 208 17.22 -16.31 -5.28
C LEU A 208 17.47 -15.73 -3.89
N PHE A 209 16.41 -15.30 -3.22
CA PHE A 209 16.46 -14.84 -1.83
C PHE A 209 16.37 -16.05 -0.91
N GLY A 210 17.21 -16.12 0.12
CA GLY A 210 17.29 -17.34 0.89
C GLY A 210 18.22 -17.39 2.10
N SER A 211 18.17 -18.55 2.74
CA SER A 211 19.02 -18.97 3.85
C SER A 211 20.43 -19.36 3.39
N ASP A 212 21.42 -18.72 4.02
CA ASP A 212 22.82 -19.12 4.00
C ASP A 212 23.21 -19.86 5.30
N ALA A 213 24.50 -20.08 5.53
CA ALA A 213 25.02 -20.76 6.73
C ALA A 213 24.88 -19.95 8.04
N SER A 214 24.43 -18.70 7.99
CA SER A 214 24.16 -17.86 9.17
C SER A 214 22.68 -17.76 9.52
N THR A 215 21.79 -17.96 8.55
CA THR A 215 20.33 -17.89 8.76
C THR A 215 19.81 -18.93 9.75
N ASN A 216 19.03 -18.50 10.73
CA ASN A 216 18.43 -19.39 11.73
C ASN A 216 16.91 -19.17 11.86
N PRO A 217 16.09 -20.06 11.25
CA PRO A 217 14.63 -19.95 11.31
C PRO A 217 14.02 -20.31 12.68
N TYR A 218 14.77 -20.93 13.59
CA TYR A 218 14.23 -21.42 14.88
C TYR A 218 14.43 -20.44 16.04
N HIS A 219 15.53 -19.69 16.03
CA HIS A 219 15.91 -18.78 17.13
C HIS A 219 16.32 -17.38 16.65
N GLY A 220 16.26 -17.13 15.34
CA GLY A 220 16.79 -15.92 14.72
C GLY A 220 18.33 -15.90 14.68
N ASP A 221 18.86 -15.10 13.78
CA ASP A 221 20.29 -14.94 13.55
C ASP A 221 20.80 -13.54 13.88
N THR A 222 20.01 -12.51 13.60
CA THR A 222 20.39 -11.09 13.70
C THR A 222 19.62 -10.39 14.83
N ASP A 223 20.33 -9.57 15.61
CA ASP A 223 19.76 -8.78 16.71
C ASP A 223 18.77 -7.73 16.18
N THR A 224 17.58 -7.62 16.78
CA THR A 224 16.52 -6.71 16.30
C THR A 224 16.85 -5.23 16.47
N ASN A 225 17.89 -4.85 17.21
CA ASN A 225 18.36 -3.45 17.22
C ASN A 225 19.10 -3.06 15.94
N ALA A 226 19.51 -4.03 15.10
CA ALA A 226 20.14 -3.77 13.81
C ALA A 226 19.18 -3.06 12.84
N VAL A 227 19.76 -2.21 11.99
CA VAL A 227 19.10 -1.58 10.85
C VAL A 227 19.48 -2.36 9.60
N LEU A 228 18.49 -2.94 8.92
CA LEU A 228 18.65 -3.73 7.70
C LEU A 228 17.49 -3.46 6.73
N PRO A 229 17.67 -3.67 5.42
CA PRO A 229 16.56 -3.67 4.50
C PRO A 229 15.52 -4.76 4.83
N LEU A 230 14.24 -4.47 4.59
CA LEU A 230 13.14 -5.43 4.66
C LEU A 230 12.83 -5.94 3.25
N LEU A 231 12.81 -7.27 3.07
CA LEU A 231 12.44 -7.88 1.80
C LEU A 231 10.91 -7.90 1.67
N GLY A 232 10.38 -7.20 0.66
CA GLY A 232 8.97 -7.23 0.31
C GLY A 232 8.71 -8.08 -0.93
N ILE A 233 7.57 -8.76 -0.99
CA ILE A 233 7.15 -9.54 -2.15
C ILE A 233 5.65 -9.34 -2.45
N LYS A 234 5.31 -9.41 -3.73
CA LYS A 234 3.94 -9.47 -4.25
C LYS A 234 3.81 -10.69 -5.16
N LYS A 235 3.10 -11.72 -4.70
CA LYS A 235 2.78 -12.92 -5.49
C LYS A 235 1.64 -12.61 -6.46
N MET A 236 1.82 -12.91 -7.74
CA MET A 236 0.88 -12.55 -8.81
C MET A 236 0.53 -13.72 -9.75
N GLY A 237 1.01 -14.93 -9.46
CA GLY A 237 0.84 -16.08 -10.35
C GLY A 237 1.62 -15.95 -11.67
N LEU A 238 2.72 -15.20 -11.70
CA LEU A 238 3.58 -15.09 -12.88
C LEU A 238 4.09 -16.48 -13.31
N PRO A 239 4.15 -16.80 -14.62
CA PRO A 239 4.74 -18.04 -15.09
C PRO A 239 6.25 -18.08 -14.78
N THR A 240 6.78 -19.26 -14.49
CA THR A 240 8.21 -19.48 -14.22
C THR A 240 9.06 -19.07 -15.43
N PRO A 241 10.01 -18.12 -15.28
CA PRO A 241 10.92 -17.74 -16.36
C PRO A 241 11.76 -18.93 -16.83
N ALA A 242 11.76 -19.18 -18.14
CA ALA A 242 12.62 -20.19 -18.75
C ALA A 242 14.10 -19.78 -18.58
N GLY A 243 14.90 -20.66 -17.97
CA GLY A 243 16.31 -20.40 -17.65
C GLY A 243 16.60 -20.14 -16.17
N LEU A 244 15.60 -20.11 -15.28
CA LEU A 244 15.87 -20.24 -13.84
C LEU A 244 16.46 -21.62 -13.51
N TYR A 245 17.34 -21.67 -12.52
CA TYR A 245 17.90 -22.93 -12.01
C TYR A 245 16.81 -23.78 -11.38
N GLY A 246 16.82 -25.09 -11.69
CA GLY A 246 15.80 -26.04 -11.23
C GLY A 246 15.74 -26.22 -9.72
N ALA A 247 14.53 -26.45 -9.20
CA ALA A 247 14.30 -26.66 -7.78
C ALA A 247 14.97 -27.95 -7.27
N THR A 248 15.47 -27.92 -6.03
CA THR A 248 16.09 -29.05 -5.34
C THR A 248 15.31 -29.38 -4.06
N ARG A 249 15.51 -30.57 -3.50
CA ARG A 249 14.87 -31.00 -2.24
C ARG A 249 15.91 -31.16 -1.15
N THR A 250 15.66 -30.58 0.02
CA THR A 250 16.45 -30.78 1.24
C THR A 250 16.23 -32.18 1.81
N ASN A 251 17.14 -32.66 2.67
CA ASN A 251 16.98 -33.94 3.38
C ASN A 251 15.72 -33.97 4.26
N GLY A 252 15.24 -32.81 4.73
CA GLY A 252 13.97 -32.65 5.45
C GLY A 252 12.72 -32.57 4.55
N GLY A 253 12.86 -32.81 3.25
CA GLY A 253 11.74 -32.85 2.30
C GLY A 253 11.29 -31.49 1.74
N ALA A 254 11.71 -30.36 2.32
CA ALA A 254 11.39 -29.02 1.83
C ALA A 254 12.09 -28.70 0.49
N MET A 255 11.42 -27.94 -0.38
CA MET A 255 11.86 -27.57 -1.73
C MET A 255 12.55 -26.20 -1.77
N ARG A 256 13.79 -26.18 -2.26
CA ARG A 256 14.63 -25.01 -2.53
C ARG A 256 14.67 -24.69 -4.02
N GLY A 257 15.01 -23.46 -4.40
CA GLY A 257 15.11 -23.00 -5.79
C GLY A 257 13.77 -22.93 -6.51
N THR A 258 12.66 -22.83 -5.79
CA THR A 258 11.32 -22.77 -6.38
C THR A 258 10.93 -21.33 -6.76
N TRP A 259 10.03 -21.19 -7.73
CA TRP A 259 9.57 -19.88 -8.21
C TRP A 259 8.42 -19.35 -7.36
N SER A 260 8.53 -18.11 -6.89
CA SER A 260 7.50 -17.49 -6.03
C SER A 260 6.23 -17.07 -6.77
N GLY A 261 6.25 -16.99 -8.11
CA GLY A 261 5.15 -16.39 -8.88
C GLY A 261 5.03 -14.88 -8.72
N GLY A 262 6.05 -14.20 -8.19
CA GLY A 262 5.95 -12.81 -7.73
C GLY A 262 7.12 -11.88 -8.07
N LYS A 263 6.90 -10.59 -7.77
CA LYS A 263 7.92 -9.53 -7.78
C LYS A 263 8.46 -9.32 -6.37
N ALA A 264 9.76 -9.03 -6.24
CA ALA A 264 10.38 -8.59 -5.00
C ALA A 264 10.70 -7.08 -5.04
N ILE A 265 10.69 -6.45 -3.86
CA ILE A 265 11.14 -5.08 -3.59
C ILE A 265 11.95 -5.05 -2.29
N VAL A 266 12.63 -3.94 -2.04
CA VAL A 266 13.35 -3.69 -0.78
C VAL A 266 12.82 -2.41 -0.15
N VAL A 267 12.44 -2.46 1.12
CA VAL A 267 12.34 -1.26 1.97
C VAL A 267 13.72 -1.02 2.60
N PRO A 268 14.37 0.14 2.39
CA PRO A 268 15.66 0.42 2.99
C PRO A 268 15.54 0.71 4.50
N ASP A 269 16.65 0.55 5.21
CA ASP A 269 16.92 1.13 6.54
C ASP A 269 15.88 0.84 7.63
N VAL A 270 15.39 -0.40 7.70
CA VAL A 270 14.39 -0.84 8.69
C VAL A 270 15.07 -1.38 9.96
N GLN A 271 14.84 -0.73 11.10
CA GLN A 271 15.26 -1.28 12.39
C GLN A 271 14.36 -2.44 12.81
N GLY A 272 14.92 -3.61 13.12
CA GLY A 272 14.14 -4.83 13.37
C GLY A 272 13.10 -4.68 14.50
N ASN A 273 13.46 -4.02 15.59
CA ASN A 273 12.60 -3.79 16.76
C ASN A 273 11.43 -2.82 16.49
N SER A 274 11.39 -2.14 15.34
CA SER A 274 10.24 -1.35 14.87
C SER A 274 9.15 -2.21 14.20
N LEU A 275 9.49 -3.43 13.78
CA LEU A 275 8.56 -4.39 13.18
C LEU A 275 7.82 -5.14 14.28
N THR A 276 6.90 -4.44 14.95
CA THR A 276 6.23 -4.93 16.16
C THR A 276 5.14 -5.99 15.91
N SER A 277 4.70 -6.17 14.66
CA SER A 277 3.85 -7.27 14.20
C SER A 277 4.02 -7.49 12.69
N GLN A 278 3.44 -8.57 12.16
CA GLN A 278 3.44 -8.82 10.70
C GLN A 278 2.76 -7.69 9.93
N GLU A 279 1.63 -7.16 10.44
CA GLU A 279 0.88 -6.09 9.77
C GLU A 279 1.69 -4.80 9.61
N ILE A 280 2.62 -4.52 10.54
CA ILE A 280 3.54 -3.38 10.45
C ILE A 280 4.59 -3.60 9.36
N ALA A 281 5.15 -4.80 9.26
CA ALA A 281 6.10 -5.15 8.20
C ALA A 281 5.43 -5.18 6.81
N ASP A 282 4.24 -5.77 6.74
CA ASP A 282 3.42 -5.82 5.53
C ASP A 282 3.01 -4.40 5.08
N LEU A 283 2.69 -3.50 6.02
CA LEU A 283 2.44 -2.08 5.72
C LEU A 283 3.68 -1.36 5.17
N GLN A 284 4.88 -1.59 5.71
CA GLN A 284 6.11 -0.99 5.17
C GLN A 284 6.38 -1.47 3.73
N CYS A 285 6.22 -2.77 3.47
CA CYS A 285 6.32 -3.34 2.11
C CYS A 285 5.25 -2.76 1.17
N ARG A 286 3.99 -2.64 1.62
CA ARG A 286 2.89 -2.04 0.85
C ARG A 286 3.19 -0.60 0.45
N LEU A 287 3.62 0.23 1.40
CA LEU A 287 3.95 1.64 1.16
C LEU A 287 5.16 1.79 0.23
N GLN A 288 6.17 0.94 0.37
CA GLN A 288 7.32 0.93 -0.52
C GLN A 288 6.94 0.49 -1.94
N GLY A 289 6.10 -0.54 -2.12
CA GLY A 289 5.62 -0.98 -3.44
C GLY A 289 4.83 0.11 -4.18
N LEU A 290 3.97 0.83 -3.46
CA LEU A 290 3.27 2.02 -3.97
C LEU A 290 4.25 3.14 -4.35
N LYS A 291 5.32 3.35 -3.57
CA LYS A 291 6.33 4.38 -3.79
C LYS A 291 7.27 4.11 -4.96
N VAL A 292 7.76 2.86 -5.13
CA VAL A 292 8.79 2.53 -6.15
C VAL A 292 8.24 1.90 -7.42
N LEU A 293 7.01 1.38 -7.40
CA LEU A 293 6.37 0.75 -8.58
C LEU A 293 4.96 1.28 -8.89
N GLY A 294 4.36 2.11 -8.02
CA GLY A 294 2.93 2.45 -8.11
C GLY A 294 2.00 1.26 -7.82
N GLU A 295 2.51 0.19 -7.21
CA GLU A 295 1.80 -1.08 -7.06
C GLU A 295 1.47 -1.42 -5.60
N ASP A 296 0.18 -1.60 -5.32
CA ASP A 296 -0.30 -2.17 -4.06
C ASP A 296 -0.14 -3.72 -4.04
N GLY A 297 -0.30 -4.35 -2.86
CA GLY A 297 -0.28 -5.80 -2.68
C GLY A 297 1.10 -6.41 -2.34
N PHE A 298 2.09 -5.57 -2.01
CA PHE A 298 3.36 -6.02 -1.45
C PHE A 298 3.26 -6.22 0.07
N ARG A 299 3.93 -7.26 0.57
CA ARG A 299 3.98 -7.63 1.99
C ARG A 299 5.34 -8.28 2.34
N MET A 300 5.70 -8.43 3.61
CA MET A 300 7.00 -8.98 4.05
C MET A 300 7.20 -10.40 3.51
N ALA A 301 8.34 -10.67 2.89
CA ALA A 301 8.66 -11.97 2.33
C ALA A 301 8.75 -13.06 3.41
N GLU A 302 8.14 -14.20 3.12
CA GLU A 302 7.86 -15.29 4.07
C GLU A 302 8.66 -16.54 3.67
N PHE A 303 9.16 -17.31 4.65
CA PHE A 303 10.03 -18.47 4.45
C PHE A 303 9.51 -19.48 3.40
N HIS A 304 8.20 -19.70 3.35
CA HIS A 304 7.49 -20.63 2.48
C HIS A 304 6.88 -19.97 1.21
N ASP A 305 7.47 -18.87 0.71
CA ASP A 305 6.95 -18.10 -0.44
C ASP A 305 7.26 -18.65 -1.83
N GLY A 306 7.99 -19.77 -1.93
CA GLY A 306 8.19 -20.45 -3.20
C GLY A 306 6.94 -21.10 -3.77
N ASP A 307 7.15 -22.04 -4.70
CA ASP A 307 6.06 -22.76 -5.36
C ASP A 307 5.54 -23.89 -4.48
N ARG A 308 4.38 -23.67 -3.85
CA ARG A 308 3.72 -24.68 -3.02
C ARG A 308 3.11 -25.84 -3.81
N SER A 309 3.03 -25.76 -5.15
CA SER A 309 2.65 -26.88 -6.01
C SER A 309 3.80 -27.89 -6.22
N ALA A 310 5.06 -27.44 -6.06
CA ALA A 310 6.23 -28.32 -6.06
C ALA A 310 6.41 -29.10 -4.74
N GLY A 311 5.65 -28.74 -3.70
CA GLY A 311 5.67 -29.34 -2.36
C GLY A 311 5.79 -28.27 -1.27
N ILE A 312 6.36 -28.64 -0.12
CA ILE A 312 6.67 -27.68 0.95
C ILE A 312 7.85 -26.80 0.49
N ALA A 313 7.56 -25.71 -0.23
CA ALA A 313 8.56 -24.68 -0.52
C ALA A 313 9.10 -24.10 0.79
N GLY A 314 10.39 -23.82 0.87
CA GLY A 314 11.02 -23.28 2.07
C GLY A 314 12.52 -23.05 1.89
N TRP A 315 13.15 -22.39 2.86
CA TRP A 315 14.58 -22.06 2.90
C TRP A 315 15.08 -21.05 1.85
N ASP A 316 14.50 -20.99 0.64
CA ASP A 316 14.71 -19.94 -0.36
C ASP A 316 13.62 -19.91 -1.46
N PHE A 317 13.56 -18.82 -2.25
CA PHE A 317 12.73 -18.71 -3.46
C PHE A 317 13.32 -17.75 -4.52
N TRP A 318 12.98 -17.97 -5.78
CA TRP A 318 13.21 -17.03 -6.88
C TRP A 318 12.07 -16.00 -7.00
N ALA A 319 12.40 -14.74 -7.25
CA ALA A 319 11.44 -13.68 -7.57
C ALA A 319 11.94 -12.76 -8.71
N ASP A 320 11.01 -12.05 -9.38
CA ASP A 320 11.35 -10.95 -10.30
C ASP A 320 11.87 -9.78 -9.46
N ALA A 321 13.18 -9.56 -9.51
CA ALA A 321 13.92 -8.57 -8.73
C ALA A 321 14.30 -7.34 -9.56
N SER A 322 13.71 -7.17 -10.76
CA SER A 322 13.97 -6.05 -11.68
C SER A 322 13.61 -4.67 -11.11
N ALA A 323 12.96 -4.62 -9.94
CA ALA A 323 12.63 -3.42 -9.19
C ALA A 323 13.67 -3.03 -8.12
N ILE A 324 14.77 -3.79 -7.98
CA ILE A 324 15.79 -3.58 -6.93
C ILE A 324 17.13 -3.24 -7.59
N GLU A 325 17.37 -1.95 -7.78
CA GLU A 325 18.55 -1.43 -8.50
C GLU A 325 19.90 -1.76 -7.83
N THR A 326 19.90 -1.86 -6.50
CA THR A 326 21.12 -1.99 -5.66
C THR A 326 21.36 -3.41 -5.14
N LEU A 327 20.80 -4.42 -5.81
CA LEU A 327 20.86 -5.80 -5.34
C LEU A 327 22.29 -6.39 -5.38
N GLN A 328 22.80 -6.83 -4.22
CA GLN A 328 24.13 -7.44 -4.09
C GLN A 328 24.03 -8.95 -3.81
N ILE A 329 24.90 -9.74 -4.42
CA ILE A 329 25.04 -11.18 -4.14
C ILE A 329 25.92 -11.35 -2.91
N SER A 330 25.39 -11.97 -1.85
CA SER A 330 25.98 -12.03 -0.50
C SER A 330 26.25 -10.65 0.14
N GLY A 331 26.66 -10.63 1.42
CA GLY A 331 26.97 -9.41 2.17
C GLY A 331 25.75 -8.67 2.69
N GLN A 332 24.74 -8.41 1.86
CA GLN A 332 23.49 -7.80 2.32
C GLN A 332 22.58 -8.85 2.98
N ARG A 333 22.09 -8.52 4.19
CA ARG A 333 21.07 -9.28 4.92
C ARG A 333 19.74 -8.53 4.86
N TYR A 334 18.63 -9.27 4.82
CA TYR A 334 17.27 -8.74 4.72
C TYR A 334 16.38 -9.33 5.82
N TRP A 335 15.55 -8.50 6.46
CA TRP A 335 14.47 -8.99 7.30
C TRP A 335 13.46 -9.78 6.45
N VAL A 336 13.05 -10.94 6.96
CA VAL A 336 12.09 -11.89 6.39
C VAL A 336 11.27 -12.55 7.50
N SER A 337 10.05 -12.99 7.21
CA SER A 337 9.15 -13.63 8.18
C SER A 337 9.14 -15.15 8.07
N ILE A 338 8.67 -15.82 9.12
CA ILE A 338 8.40 -17.25 9.17
C ILE A 338 7.14 -17.47 10.01
N ASN A 339 6.18 -18.23 9.50
CA ASN A 339 4.85 -18.35 10.13
C ASN A 339 4.65 -19.61 10.99
N ASP A 340 5.60 -20.55 10.96
CA ASP A 340 5.61 -21.77 11.78
C ASP A 340 6.67 -21.76 12.90
N GLN A 341 7.49 -20.69 13.00
CA GLN A 341 8.54 -20.51 14.02
C GLN A 341 8.52 -19.09 14.62
N SER A 342 9.11 -18.93 15.80
CA SER A 342 9.16 -17.65 16.54
C SER A 342 10.33 -16.72 16.17
N ALA A 343 11.06 -17.00 15.09
CA ALA A 343 12.20 -16.20 14.65
C ALA A 343 11.82 -14.89 13.93
N ASN A 344 10.65 -14.32 14.20
CA ASN A 344 10.23 -13.04 13.66
C ASN A 344 10.76 -11.87 14.50
N PRO A 345 10.87 -10.64 13.95
CA PRO A 345 11.17 -9.45 14.73
C PRO A 345 10.20 -9.22 15.90
N TRP A 346 8.93 -9.60 15.72
CA TRP A 346 7.87 -9.52 16.73
C TRP A 346 7.74 -10.74 17.65
N GLY A 347 8.40 -11.87 17.34
CA GLY A 347 8.33 -13.15 18.05
C GLY A 347 7.34 -14.16 17.49
#